data_AF-A0A4S2MPK9-F1
#
_entry.id   AF-A0A4S2MPK9-F1
#
_cell.length_a   1.000
_cell.length_b   1.000
_cell.length_c   1.000
_cell.angle_alpha   90.00
_cell.angle_beta   90.00
_cell.angle_gamma   90.00
#
_symmetry.space_group_name_H-M   'P 1'
#
loop_
_entity.id
_entity.type
_entity.pdbx_description
1 polymer ?
#
loop_
_entity_poly.entity_id
_entity_poly.type
_entity_poly.pdbx_seq_one_letter_code
_entity_poly.pdbx_strand_id
1 'polypeptide(L)'
;MNPSDPDLKPHEQDLRFEGDLYTPRWVRGHGNKREGWCGICKPGRWLVLKNSAFWYDKSFTHGISAQTGAQFQAPKKMRRMDGNPDVWEGWCHSCEEWVAMVNSKKKGTTWFRHAYKCHVHSKAKEGKRRRGSDPKQAEPLAITAGNELVKMEATGQNEYEEFLKNDPEYNSPPPPYTHGSC
;
A
#
# COMPACT_ATOMS: atom_id res chain seq x y z
N MET A 1 -9.97 -22.77 -20.69
CA MET A 1 -10.84 -21.59 -20.51
C MET A 1 -11.33 -21.18 -21.88
N ASN A 2 -12.64 -21.09 -22.11
CA ASN A 2 -13.20 -20.76 -23.42
C ASN A 2 -13.11 -19.23 -23.65
N PRO A 3 -12.39 -18.74 -24.66
CA PRO A 3 -12.24 -17.30 -24.93
C PRO A 3 -13.53 -16.60 -25.37
N SER A 4 -14.56 -17.36 -25.75
CA SER A 4 -15.81 -16.84 -26.33
C SER A 4 -16.95 -16.64 -25.33
N ASP A 5 -16.69 -16.78 -24.02
CA ASP A 5 -17.72 -16.54 -23.00
C ASP A 5 -18.01 -15.02 -22.91
N PRO A 6 -19.21 -14.55 -23.31
CA PRO A 6 -19.55 -13.13 -23.29
C PRO A 6 -19.47 -12.53 -21.88
N ASP A 7 -19.62 -13.34 -20.83
CA ASP A 7 -19.49 -12.89 -19.44
C ASP A 7 -18.03 -12.56 -19.08
N LEU A 8 -17.04 -13.07 -19.82
CA LEU A 8 -15.62 -12.79 -19.59
C LEU A 8 -15.12 -11.57 -20.34
N LYS A 9 -15.98 -10.84 -21.06
CA LYS A 9 -15.62 -9.57 -21.69
C LYS A 9 -15.37 -8.50 -20.62
N PRO A 10 -14.14 -7.94 -20.53
CA PRO A 10 -13.85 -6.82 -19.65
C PRO A 10 -14.72 -5.62 -19.97
N HIS A 11 -15.29 -5.00 -18.94
CA HIS A 11 -15.94 -3.70 -19.02
C HIS A 11 -15.32 -2.77 -17.99
N GLU A 12 -15.30 -1.47 -18.32
CA GLU A 12 -14.93 -0.43 -17.37
C GLU A 12 -16.08 -0.18 -16.39
N GLN A 13 -15.73 0.12 -15.15
CA GLN A 13 -16.65 0.64 -14.15
C GLN A 13 -16.11 1.93 -13.56
N ASP A 14 -17.01 2.78 -13.08
CA ASP A 14 -16.64 4.01 -12.41
C ASP A 14 -15.92 3.72 -11.09
N LEU A 15 -14.92 4.56 -10.81
CA LEU A 15 -14.25 4.56 -9.52
C LEU A 15 -15.16 5.19 -8.46
N ARG A 16 -14.92 4.86 -7.19
CA ARG A 16 -15.69 5.43 -6.08
C ARG A 16 -15.50 6.94 -5.97
N PHE A 17 -14.30 7.42 -6.31
CA PHE A 17 -13.89 8.81 -6.35
C PHE A 17 -12.62 8.94 -7.20
N GLU A 18 -12.24 10.17 -7.54
CA GLU A 18 -11.04 10.46 -8.31
C GLU A 18 -9.76 10.05 -7.54
N GLY A 19 -8.89 9.27 -8.18
CA GLY A 19 -7.65 8.79 -7.56
C GLY A 19 -7.79 7.51 -6.70
N ASP A 20 -8.94 6.82 -6.71
CA ASP A 20 -9.11 5.54 -6.03
C ASP A 20 -8.22 4.44 -6.65
N LEU A 21 -7.14 4.06 -5.96
CA LEU A 21 -6.20 3.00 -6.37
C LEU A 21 -6.68 1.60 -6.00
N TYR A 22 -7.70 1.50 -5.13
CA TYR A 22 -8.25 0.24 -4.68
C TYR A 22 -9.25 -0.30 -5.68
N THR A 23 -10.25 0.49 -6.09
CA THR A 23 -11.34 0.01 -6.95
C THR A 23 -10.81 -0.44 -8.32
N PRO A 24 -11.13 -1.66 -8.77
CA PRO A 24 -10.71 -2.11 -10.09
C PRO A 24 -11.42 -1.29 -11.16
N ARG A 25 -10.67 -0.64 -12.04
CA ARG A 25 -11.24 0.05 -13.21
C ARG A 25 -11.90 -0.93 -14.17
N TRP A 26 -11.30 -2.11 -14.35
CA TRP A 26 -11.79 -3.14 -15.24
C TRP A 26 -12.35 -4.32 -14.45
N VAL A 27 -13.55 -4.75 -14.81
CA VAL A 27 -14.25 -5.88 -14.22
C VAL A 27 -14.73 -6.81 -15.33
N ARG A 28 -14.78 -8.11 -15.04
CA ARG A 28 -15.40 -9.10 -15.90
C ARG A 28 -16.09 -10.17 -15.07
N GLY A 29 -16.86 -11.02 -15.72
CA GLY A 29 -17.61 -12.11 -15.10
C GLY A 29 -18.80 -11.62 -14.29
N HIS A 30 -19.64 -12.56 -13.89
CA HIS A 30 -20.81 -12.30 -13.06
C HIS A 30 -20.87 -13.22 -11.84
N GLY A 31 -21.65 -12.81 -10.83
CA GLY A 31 -21.85 -13.54 -9.58
C GLY A 31 -20.55 -14.01 -8.93
N ASN A 32 -20.40 -15.33 -8.80
CA ASN A 32 -19.26 -15.95 -8.12
C ASN A 32 -17.96 -15.92 -8.92
N LYS A 33 -18.05 -15.70 -10.23
CA LYS A 33 -16.92 -15.61 -11.15
C LYS A 33 -16.55 -14.16 -11.47
N ARG A 34 -17.12 -13.19 -10.76
CA ARG A 34 -16.78 -11.78 -10.94
C ARG A 34 -15.32 -11.54 -10.54
N GLU A 35 -14.56 -10.94 -11.43
CA GLU A 35 -13.13 -10.67 -11.29
C GLU A 35 -12.84 -9.18 -11.50
N GLY A 36 -11.91 -8.65 -10.72
CA GLY A 36 -11.35 -7.31 -10.91
C GLY A 36 -9.92 -7.39 -11.43
N TRP A 37 -9.57 -6.50 -12.37
CA TRP A 37 -8.20 -6.39 -12.87
C TRP A 37 -7.32 -5.58 -11.91
N CYS A 38 -6.15 -6.12 -11.58
CA CYS A 38 -5.10 -5.40 -10.88
C CYS A 38 -3.99 -5.00 -11.87
N GLY A 39 -3.94 -3.71 -12.23
CA GLY A 39 -2.90 -3.14 -13.09
C GLY A 39 -1.57 -2.81 -12.40
N ILE A 40 -1.49 -2.95 -11.08
CA ILE A 40 -0.26 -2.68 -10.31
C ILE A 40 0.65 -3.92 -10.27
N CYS A 41 0.06 -5.11 -10.42
CA CYS A 41 0.80 -6.35 -10.63
C CYS A 41 1.60 -6.28 -11.94
N LYS A 42 2.79 -6.90 -11.96
CA LYS A 42 3.64 -7.03 -13.15
C LYS A 42 3.93 -8.52 -13.40
N PRO A 43 3.33 -9.15 -14.44
CA PRO A 43 2.27 -8.61 -15.30
C PRO A 43 0.95 -8.42 -14.53
N GLY A 44 0.05 -7.60 -15.08
CA GLY A 44 -1.28 -7.39 -14.50
C GLY A 44 -2.08 -8.70 -14.42
N ARG A 45 -3.03 -8.79 -13.49
CA ARG A 45 -3.79 -10.02 -13.24
C ARG A 45 -5.25 -9.80 -12.89
N TRP A 46 -6.09 -10.74 -13.33
CA TRP A 46 -7.49 -10.85 -12.89
C TRP A 46 -7.57 -11.57 -11.56
N LEU A 47 -8.31 -11.00 -10.62
CA LEU A 47 -8.48 -11.57 -9.28
C LEU A 47 -9.96 -11.67 -8.95
N VAL A 48 -10.34 -12.83 -8.45
CA VAL A 48 -11.72 -13.11 -8.04
C VAL A 48 -12.11 -12.20 -6.88
N LEU A 49 -13.28 -11.57 -7.01
CA LEU A 49 -13.81 -10.64 -6.01
C LEU A 49 -14.48 -11.41 -4.86
N LYS A 50 -15.23 -12.47 -5.16
CA LYS A 50 -16.03 -13.22 -4.17
C LYS A 50 -15.20 -13.85 -3.05
N ASN A 51 -14.02 -14.39 -3.38
CA ASN A 51 -13.13 -15.00 -2.38
C ASN A 51 -12.16 -13.99 -1.78
N SER A 52 -12.38 -12.69 -1.96
CA SER A 52 -11.54 -11.59 -1.48
C SER A 52 -10.10 -11.59 -2.00
N ALA A 53 -9.76 -12.37 -3.03
CA ALA A 53 -8.40 -12.40 -3.58
C ALA A 53 -7.92 -11.01 -4.03
N PHE A 54 -8.81 -10.24 -4.65
CA PHE A 54 -8.53 -8.85 -5.03
C PHE A 54 -8.19 -7.96 -3.83
N TRP A 55 -8.93 -8.09 -2.73
CA TRP A 55 -8.70 -7.31 -1.50
C TRP A 55 -7.35 -7.64 -0.86
N TYR A 56 -7.02 -8.95 -0.75
CA TYR A 56 -5.74 -9.40 -0.20
C TYR A 56 -4.56 -8.89 -1.02
N ASP A 57 -4.68 -8.92 -2.35
CA ASP A 57 -3.64 -8.41 -3.24
C ASP A 57 -3.41 -6.91 -3.08
N LYS A 58 -4.48 -6.12 -3.20
CA LYS A 58 -4.39 -4.66 -3.05
C LYS A 58 -3.83 -4.27 -1.70
N SER A 59 -4.29 -4.90 -0.63
CA SER A 59 -3.91 -4.53 0.74
C SER A 59 -2.48 -4.99 1.08
N PHE A 60 -2.09 -6.23 0.76
CA PHE A 60 -0.85 -6.81 1.28
C PHE A 60 0.27 -6.98 0.27
N THR A 61 -0.02 -6.92 -1.03
CA THR A 61 1.01 -6.86 -2.07
C THR A 61 1.34 -5.41 -2.41
N HIS A 62 0.31 -4.57 -2.57
CA HIS A 62 0.46 -3.20 -3.05
C HIS A 62 0.34 -2.14 -1.96
N GLY A 63 -0.07 -2.53 -0.75
CA GLY A 63 -0.18 -1.62 0.37
C GLY A 63 -1.27 -0.57 0.17
N ILE A 64 -2.42 -0.93 -0.42
CA ILE A 64 -3.53 0.00 -0.69
C ILE A 64 -4.69 -0.31 0.25
N SER A 65 -5.20 0.73 0.92
CA SER A 65 -6.35 0.62 1.82
C SER A 65 -7.65 0.49 1.04
N ALA A 66 -8.45 -0.51 1.39
CA ALA A 66 -9.80 -0.68 0.85
C ALA A 66 -10.78 0.43 1.25
N GLN A 67 -10.47 1.14 2.34
CA GLN A 67 -11.32 2.16 2.92
C GLN A 67 -11.03 3.54 2.32
N THR A 68 -9.75 3.89 2.19
CA THR A 68 -9.34 5.21 1.68
C THR A 68 -9.02 5.20 0.19
N GLY A 69 -8.92 4.04 -0.44
CA GLY A 69 -8.47 3.89 -1.84
C GLY A 69 -7.03 4.32 -2.09
N ALA A 70 -6.29 4.74 -1.06
CA ALA A 70 -4.93 5.26 -1.15
C ALA A 70 -3.90 4.26 -0.61
N GLN A 71 -2.62 4.49 -0.92
CA GLN A 71 -1.52 3.72 -0.35
C GLN A 71 -1.40 3.94 1.16
N PHE A 72 -0.99 2.90 1.88
CA PHE A 72 -0.61 2.99 3.27
C PHE A 72 0.60 3.88 3.43
N GLN A 73 0.60 4.67 4.51
CA GLN A 73 1.73 5.50 4.88
C GLN A 73 3.01 4.66 5.03
N ALA A 74 4.08 5.15 4.43
CA ALA A 74 5.40 4.55 4.57
C ALA A 74 5.94 4.73 6.01
N PRO A 75 6.94 3.94 6.45
CA PRO A 75 7.59 4.17 7.73
C PRO A 75 8.20 5.56 7.80
N LYS A 76 8.05 6.26 8.94
CA LYS A 76 8.68 7.58 9.15
C LYS A 76 10.21 7.51 9.18
N LYS A 77 10.73 6.41 9.67
CA LYS A 77 12.17 6.12 9.76
C LYS A 77 12.39 4.67 9.39
N MET A 78 13.53 4.39 8.79
CA MET A 78 13.96 3.03 8.49
C MET A 78 15.34 2.81 9.09
N ARG A 79 15.56 1.64 9.69
CA ARG A 79 16.87 1.22 10.20
C ARG A 79 17.11 -0.24 9.88
N ARG A 80 18.38 -0.66 9.90
CA ARG A 80 18.73 -2.09 9.98
C ARG A 80 18.61 -2.55 11.43
N MET A 81 18.21 -3.80 11.62
CA MET A 81 18.14 -4.41 12.94
C MET A 81 19.56 -4.60 13.49
N ASP A 82 19.77 -4.20 14.74
CA ASP A 82 21.04 -4.43 15.43
C ASP A 82 21.29 -5.94 15.56
N GLY A 83 22.42 -6.42 15.05
CA GLY A 83 22.80 -7.84 15.05
C GLY A 83 22.26 -8.67 13.87
N ASN A 84 21.44 -8.11 12.98
CA ASN A 84 21.06 -8.77 11.72
C ASN A 84 20.92 -7.74 10.57
N PRO A 85 22.00 -7.51 9.78
CA PRO A 85 22.00 -6.48 8.74
C PRO A 85 21.05 -6.76 7.58
N ASP A 86 20.52 -7.97 7.45
CA ASP A 86 19.59 -8.35 6.38
C ASP A 86 18.12 -8.01 6.70
N VAL A 87 17.84 -7.61 7.94
CA VAL A 87 16.50 -7.25 8.40
C VAL A 87 16.39 -5.74 8.50
N TRP A 88 15.46 -5.17 7.75
CA TRP A 88 15.07 -3.78 7.89
C TRP A 88 13.90 -3.65 8.85
N GLU A 89 13.86 -2.57 9.61
CA GLU A 89 12.74 -2.16 10.45
C GLU A 89 12.26 -0.77 10.04
N GLY A 90 10.95 -0.58 10.07
CA GLY A 90 10.30 0.71 9.85
C GLY A 90 9.65 1.23 11.13
N TRP A 91 9.77 2.53 11.40
CA TRP A 91 9.09 3.19 12.52
C TRP A 91 7.65 3.56 12.14
N CYS A 92 6.69 3.00 12.85
CA CYS A 92 5.27 3.32 12.66
C CYS A 92 4.88 4.63 13.33
N HIS A 93 4.22 5.51 12.59
CA HIS A 93 3.74 6.78 13.14
C HIS A 93 2.55 6.62 14.10
N SER A 94 1.81 5.51 14.01
CA SER A 94 0.58 5.32 14.77
C SER A 94 0.81 4.61 16.11
N CYS A 95 1.71 3.64 16.17
CA CYS A 95 2.02 2.93 17.41
C CYS A 95 3.40 3.24 17.97
N GLU A 96 4.21 4.03 17.27
CA GLU A 96 5.54 4.45 17.72
C GLU A 96 6.45 3.27 18.08
N GLU A 97 6.35 2.20 17.31
CA GLU A 97 7.18 1.01 17.48
C GLU A 97 7.90 0.68 16.17
N TRP A 98 9.04 0.01 16.29
CA TRP A 98 9.79 -0.52 15.17
C TRP A 98 9.13 -1.81 14.68
N VAL A 99 8.82 -1.86 13.40
CA VAL A 99 8.13 -2.98 12.76
C VAL A 99 9.07 -3.60 11.73
N ALA A 100 9.32 -4.89 11.85
CA ALA A 100 10.13 -5.62 10.91
C ALA A 100 9.53 -5.59 9.49
N MET A 101 10.35 -5.15 8.53
CA MET A 101 10.12 -5.24 7.10
C MET A 101 10.87 -6.47 6.60
N VAL A 102 10.21 -7.62 6.59
CA VAL A 102 10.89 -8.88 6.23
C VAL A 102 11.31 -8.91 4.76
N ASN A 103 12.63 -9.08 4.61
CA ASN A 103 13.45 -9.45 3.46
C ASN A 103 13.39 -8.55 2.20
N SER A 104 14.58 -8.03 1.87
CA SER A 104 15.04 -7.42 0.62
C SER A 104 14.44 -7.98 -0.68
N LYS A 105 14.05 -9.26 -0.71
CA LYS A 105 13.47 -9.94 -1.91
C LYS A 105 11.95 -9.81 -2.04
N LYS A 106 11.19 -9.60 -0.94
CA LYS A 106 9.72 -9.46 -0.97
C LYS A 106 9.32 -8.14 -0.32
N LYS A 107 9.35 -7.08 -1.13
CA LYS A 107 9.05 -5.69 -0.73
C LYS A 107 7.78 -5.61 0.14
N GLY A 108 7.91 -5.12 1.37
CA GLY A 108 6.83 -4.44 2.11
C GLY A 108 5.66 -5.26 2.67
N THR A 109 5.53 -6.56 2.39
CA THR A 109 4.30 -7.32 2.76
C THR A 109 3.97 -7.31 4.26
N THR A 110 4.98 -7.37 5.14
CA THR A 110 4.75 -7.32 6.59
C THR A 110 4.46 -5.92 7.11
N TRP A 111 5.06 -4.89 6.50
CA TRP A 111 4.70 -3.50 6.80
C TRP A 111 3.23 -3.25 6.48
N PHE A 112 2.75 -3.67 5.31
CA PHE A 112 1.37 -3.46 4.91
C PHE A 112 0.37 -4.18 5.81
N ARG A 113 0.69 -5.39 6.30
CA ARG A 113 -0.14 -6.06 7.32
C ARG A 113 -0.20 -5.29 8.63
N HIS A 114 0.92 -4.70 9.04
CA HIS A 114 0.96 -3.83 10.21
C HIS A 114 0.12 -2.57 9.97
N ALA A 115 0.36 -1.84 8.88
CA ALA A 115 -0.37 -0.63 8.52
C ALA A 115 -1.88 -0.86 8.45
N TYR A 116 -2.33 -1.95 7.82
CA TYR A 116 -3.75 -2.31 7.77
C TYR A 116 -4.39 -2.42 9.16
N LYS A 117 -3.71 -3.04 10.12
CA LYS A 117 -4.23 -3.18 11.49
C LYS A 117 -4.02 -1.91 12.33
N CYS A 118 -2.91 -1.21 12.14
CA CYS A 118 -2.49 -0.14 13.02
C CYS A 118 -3.07 1.21 12.60
N HIS A 119 -3.03 1.55 11.30
CA HIS A 119 -3.42 2.86 10.80
C HIS A 119 -4.95 3.01 10.70
N VAL A 120 -5.68 1.89 10.59
CA VAL A 120 -7.15 1.88 10.55
C VAL A 120 -7.76 1.97 11.96
N HIS A 121 -7.02 1.54 13.00
CA HIS A 121 -7.50 1.50 14.38
C HIS A 121 -6.86 2.55 15.30
N SER A 122 -6.22 3.59 14.74
CA SER A 122 -5.60 4.69 15.49
C SER A 122 -6.65 5.61 16.14
N LYS A 123 -7.44 5.09 17.09
CA LYS A 123 -7.88 5.92 18.21
C LYS A 123 -6.62 6.15 19.03
N ALA A 124 -6.17 7.41 19.08
CA ALA A 124 -4.99 7.85 19.81
C ALA A 124 -4.82 7.06 21.11
N LYS A 125 -3.87 6.11 21.12
CA LYS A 125 -3.41 5.53 22.38
C LYS A 125 -2.42 6.51 22.95
N GLU A 126 -2.96 7.53 23.61
CA GLU A 126 -2.25 8.25 24.65
C GLU A 126 -1.68 7.20 25.61
N GLY A 127 -0.35 7.13 25.68
CA GLY A 127 0.39 6.48 26.78
C GLY A 127 0.16 4.99 27.02
N LYS A 128 1.00 4.13 26.40
CA LYS A 128 1.57 2.99 27.14
C LYS A 128 3.08 3.04 27.05
N ARG A 129 3.65 3.87 27.93
CA ARG A 129 5.06 3.86 28.28
C ARG A 129 5.46 2.41 28.60
N ARG A 130 6.57 2.00 28.01
CA ARG A 130 7.18 0.67 28.17
C ARG A 130 7.30 0.32 29.65
N ARG A 131 6.81 -0.87 30.02
CA ARG A 131 6.99 -1.45 31.35
C ARG A 131 8.47 -1.80 31.53
N GLY A 132 9.17 -0.96 32.29
CA GLY A 132 10.48 -1.21 32.88
C GLY A 132 10.58 -0.49 34.22
N SER A 133 10.45 -1.25 35.31
CA SER A 133 10.92 -1.01 36.70
C SER A 133 10.85 0.41 37.32
N ASP A 134 9.78 0.65 38.11
CA ASP A 134 9.70 1.26 39.47
C ASP A 134 10.28 2.68 39.82
N PRO A 135 9.82 3.35 40.92
CA PRO A 135 9.09 4.63 40.84
C PRO A 135 9.84 5.83 41.46
N LYS A 136 9.45 7.08 41.10
CA LYS A 136 9.41 8.26 42.00
C LYS A 136 8.79 9.50 41.33
N GLN A 137 7.62 9.89 41.87
CA GLN A 137 7.02 11.22 42.12
C GLN A 137 7.46 12.46 41.30
N ALA A 138 6.48 13.14 40.66
CA ALA A 138 6.10 14.56 40.86
C ALA A 138 5.19 15.09 39.70
N GLU A 139 4.13 15.83 40.05
CA GLU A 139 3.31 16.70 39.18
C GLU A 139 3.65 18.19 39.42
N PRO A 140 3.01 19.19 38.77
CA PRO A 140 2.88 19.45 37.33
C PRO A 140 3.23 20.92 36.99
N LEU A 141 3.55 21.27 35.74
CA LEU A 141 3.47 22.67 35.27
C LEU A 141 3.04 22.76 33.79
N ALA A 142 2.06 23.64 33.55
CA ALA A 142 1.57 24.09 32.26
C ALA A 142 2.59 24.99 31.53
N ILE A 143 2.46 25.17 30.21
CA ILE A 143 2.52 26.46 29.47
C ILE A 143 2.48 26.23 27.93
N THR A 144 1.48 26.91 27.32
CA THR A 144 1.28 27.52 25.99
C THR A 144 2.06 27.13 24.72
N ALA A 145 1.27 26.87 23.66
CA ALA A 145 1.27 27.44 22.29
C ALA A 145 2.58 27.83 21.54
N GLY A 146 2.62 27.41 20.27
CA GLY A 146 3.25 28.15 19.17
C GLY A 146 4.24 27.34 18.32
N ASN A 147 3.79 26.69 17.25
CA ASN A 147 4.66 26.08 16.24
C ASN A 147 4.57 26.87 14.93
N GLU A 148 5.62 27.62 14.63
CA GLU A 148 5.91 28.21 13.33
C GLU A 148 6.93 27.32 12.58
N LEU A 149 6.96 27.46 11.26
CA LEU A 149 7.88 26.86 10.27
C LEU A 149 7.57 25.44 9.78
N VAL A 150 6.52 25.35 8.97
CA VAL A 150 6.54 24.55 7.75
C VAL A 150 7.50 25.22 6.76
N LYS A 151 8.53 24.51 6.31
CA LYS A 151 9.18 24.63 5.00
C LYS A 151 10.35 23.66 4.96
N MET A 152 10.20 22.57 4.20
CA MET A 152 11.24 21.87 3.42
C MET A 152 10.71 20.50 2.97
N GLU A 153 9.63 20.51 2.18
CA GLU A 153 9.17 19.33 1.43
C GLU A 153 8.85 19.82 0.01
N ALA A 154 9.82 19.79 -0.90
CA ALA A 154 9.55 20.09 -2.32
C ALA A 154 10.56 19.50 -3.32
N THR A 155 11.70 18.94 -2.91
CA THR A 155 12.77 18.62 -3.87
C THR A 155 12.98 17.14 -4.17
N GLY A 156 12.36 16.20 -3.44
CA GLY A 156 12.61 14.76 -3.63
C GLY A 156 11.59 13.98 -4.47
N GLN A 157 10.48 14.60 -4.88
CA GLN A 157 9.38 13.90 -5.58
C GLN A 157 9.45 14.03 -7.11
N ASN A 158 10.07 15.09 -7.64
CA ASN A 158 10.11 15.32 -9.09
C ASN A 158 11.11 14.41 -9.82
N GLU A 159 12.24 14.03 -9.21
CA GLU A 159 13.27 13.21 -9.88
C GLU A 159 12.80 11.77 -10.16
N TYR A 160 11.93 11.20 -9.31
CA TYR A 160 11.40 9.85 -9.50
C TYR A 160 10.34 9.78 -10.62
N GLU A 161 9.52 10.82 -10.76
CA GLU A 161 8.56 10.90 -11.85
C GLU A 161 9.22 11.18 -13.21
N GLU A 162 10.30 11.94 -13.23
CA GLU A 162 11.04 12.25 -14.45
C GLU A 162 11.86 11.06 -14.97
N PHE A 163 12.37 10.21 -14.07
CA PHE A 163 13.02 8.94 -14.44
C PHE A 163 12.05 7.94 -15.08
N LEU A 164 10.80 7.87 -14.59
CA LEU A 164 9.77 6.96 -15.14
C LEU A 164 9.22 7.40 -16.51
N LYS A 165 9.23 8.72 -16.80
CA LYS A 165 8.75 9.28 -18.08
C LYS A 165 9.75 9.08 -19.23
N ASN A 166 11.04 8.92 -18.91
CA ASN A 166 12.12 8.80 -19.89
C ASN A 166 12.55 7.34 -20.19
N ASP A 167 11.86 6.34 -19.62
CA ASP A 167 12.10 4.93 -19.93
C ASP A 167 11.38 4.55 -21.25
N PRO A 168 12.10 4.16 -22.32
CA PRO A 168 11.51 3.81 -23.61
C PRO A 168 10.63 2.55 -23.56
N GLU A 169 10.69 1.76 -22.49
CA GLU A 169 9.82 0.60 -22.27
C GLU A 169 8.40 1.01 -21.80
N TYR A 170 8.22 2.24 -21.29
CA TYR A 170 6.95 2.75 -20.77
C TYR A 170 6.03 3.35 -21.86
N ASN A 171 6.59 3.87 -22.95
CA ASN A 171 5.83 4.50 -24.04
C ASN A 171 5.56 3.58 -25.24
N SER A 172 5.92 2.29 -25.14
CA SER A 172 5.63 1.34 -26.22
C SER A 172 4.16 0.87 -26.14
N PRO A 173 3.35 1.02 -27.22
CA PRO A 173 2.01 0.48 -27.24
C PRO A 173 2.04 -1.05 -27.09
N PRO A 174 1.07 -1.65 -26.37
CA PRO A 174 1.06 -3.09 -26.15
C PRO A 174 0.99 -3.84 -27.50
N PRO A 175 1.69 -4.98 -27.63
CA PRO A 175 1.72 -5.72 -28.89
C PRO A 175 0.30 -6.20 -29.26
N PRO A 176 -0.07 -6.17 -30.55
CA PRO A 176 -1.37 -6.65 -30.99
C PRO A 176 -1.49 -8.15 -30.73
N TYR A 177 -2.63 -8.55 -30.14
CA TYR A 177 -3.00 -9.94 -29.91
C TYR A 177 -3.03 -10.70 -31.24
N THR A 178 -2.03 -11.56 -31.48
CA THR A 178 -2.08 -12.55 -32.55
C THR A 178 -2.93 -13.73 -32.09
N HIS A 179 -4.10 -13.91 -32.68
CA HIS A 179 -4.82 -15.19 -32.63
C HIS A 179 -3.98 -16.23 -33.38
N GLY A 180 -3.25 -17.05 -32.65
CA GLY A 180 -2.53 -18.20 -33.21
C GLY A 180 -3.47 -19.38 -33.36
N SER A 181 -3.90 -19.63 -34.60
CA SER A 181 -4.49 -20.88 -35.05
C SER A 181 -3.43 -21.99 -35.11
N CYS A 182 -3.73 -23.12 -34.48
CA CYS A 182 -3.63 -24.50 -35.01
C CYS A 182 -4.04 -25.47 -33.89
#